data_AF-A0A1V5IGW6-F1
#
_entry.id   AF-A0A1V5IGW6-F1
#
_cell.length_a   1.000
_cell.length_b   1.000
_cell.length_c   1.000
_cell.angle_alpha   90.00
_cell.angle_beta   90.00
_cell.angle_gamma   90.00
#
_symmetry.space_group_name_H-M   'P 1'
#
loop_
_entity.id
_entity.type
_entity.pdbx_description
1 polymer ?
#
loop_
_entity_poly.entity_id
_entity_poly.type
_entity_poly.pdbx_seq_one_letter_code
_entity_poly.pdbx_strand_id
1 'polypeptide(L)' 'MATDPVCYMVVDEDETACRTYYQGQEYYFCSDFCRKKFKQNPGRYAKLARSLDIGPDISC' A
#
# COMPACT_ATOMS: atom_id res chain seq x y z
N MET A 1 -11.09 2.53 -4.52
CA MET A 1 -10.63 3.43 -3.44
C MET A 1 -9.52 2.75 -2.67
N ALA A 2 -8.29 3.20 -2.87
CA ALA A 2 -7.11 2.67 -2.21
C ALA A 2 -6.72 3.53 -1.02
N THR A 3 -5.99 2.97 -0.05
CA THR A 3 -5.47 3.74 1.09
C THR A 3 -3.97 3.92 0.93
N ASP A 4 -3.51 5.17 0.95
CA ASP A 4 -2.09 5.48 0.91
C ASP A 4 -1.41 4.98 2.21
N PRO A 5 -0.44 4.05 2.15
CA PRO A 5 0.17 3.47 3.35
C PRO A 5 1.13 4.43 4.07
N VAL A 6 1.46 5.57 3.46
CA VAL A 6 2.37 6.58 4.01
C VAL A 6 1.61 7.64 4.82
N CYS A 7 0.48 8.12 4.30
CA CYS A 7 -0.32 9.17 4.94
C CYS A 7 -1.69 8.72 5.44
N TYR A 8 -2.09 7.48 5.15
CA TYR A 8 -3.39 6.90 5.53
C TYR A 8 -4.59 7.65 4.94
N MET A 9 -4.38 8.46 3.90
CA MET A 9 -5.49 9.06 3.17
C MET A 9 -6.07 8.08 2.16
N VAL A 10 -7.39 8.15 1.99
CA VAL A 10 -8.08 7.48 0.91
C VAL A 10 -7.75 8.21 -0.39
N VAL A 11 -7.34 7.44 -1.39
CA VAL A 11 -7.00 7.92 -2.71
C VAL A 11 -7.77 7.13 -3.75
N ASP A 12 -8.23 7.81 -4.78
CA ASP A 12 -8.89 7.15 -5.89
C ASP A 12 -7.85 6.55 -6.83
N GLU A 13 -7.91 5.22 -6.98
CA GLU A 13 -7.03 4.44 -7.85
C GLU A 13 -7.21 4.79 -9.34
N ASP A 14 -8.41 5.23 -9.71
CA ASP A 14 -8.76 5.67 -11.06
C ASP A 14 -8.26 7.09 -11.37
N GLU A 15 -8.17 7.97 -10.36
CA GLU A 15 -7.69 9.34 -10.54
C GLU A 15 -6.17 9.46 -10.31
N THR A 16 -5.58 8.60 -9.47
CA THR A 16 -4.16 8.67 -9.15
C THR A 16 -3.28 7.93 -10.16
N ALA A 17 -2.46 8.68 -10.91
CA ALA A 17 -1.38 8.10 -11.70
C ALA A 17 -0.21 7.58 -10.84
N CYS A 18 -0.19 7.92 -9.54
CA CYS A 18 0.88 7.55 -8.62
C CYS A 18 0.61 6.17 -7.99
N ARG A 19 0.91 5.10 -8.72
CA ARG A 19 0.85 3.70 -8.23
C ARG A 19 2.20 2.99 -8.33
N THR A 20 2.40 1.94 -7.53
CA THR A 20 3.58 1.08 -7.58
C THR A 20 3.22 -0.36 -7.26
N TYR A 21 3.87 -1.30 -7.95
CA TYR A 21 3.72 -2.72 -7.68
C TYR A 21 4.82 -3.19 -6.73
N TYR A 22 4.45 -3.80 -5.61
CA TYR A 22 5.40 -4.31 -4.63
C TYR A 22 4.90 -5.61 -3.98
N GLN A 23 5.73 -6.65 -3.99
CA GLN A 23 5.42 -7.98 -3.41
C GLN A 23 4.11 -8.63 -3.90
N GLY A 24 3.74 -8.40 -5.16
CA GLY A 24 2.51 -8.94 -5.71
C GLY A 24 1.27 -8.06 -5.53
N GLN A 25 1.41 -6.91 -4.87
CA GLN A 25 0.33 -6.00 -4.54
C GLN A 25 0.52 -4.64 -5.23
N GLU A 26 -0.56 -4.03 -5.69
CA GLU A 26 -0.58 -2.64 -6.15
C GLU A 26 -0.82 -1.69 -4.96
N TYR A 27 0.05 -0.68 -4.84
CA TYR A 27 -0.07 0.39 -3.86
C TYR A 27 -0.30 1.72 -4.58
N TYR A 28 -1.20 2.52 -4.05
CA TYR A 28 -1.61 3.81 -4.61
C TYR A 28 -1.23 4.92 -3.64
N PHE A 29 -0.85 6.06 -4.19
CA PHE A 29 -0.38 7.20 -3.41
C PHE A 29 -1.14 8.46 -3.78
N CYS A 30 -1.31 9.35 -2.82
CA CYS A 30 -1.98 10.63 -3.07
C CYS A 30 -1.11 11.59 -3.90
N SER A 31 0.21 11.38 -3.89
CA SER A 31 1.18 12.25 -4.55
C SER A 31 2.53 11.55 -4.75
N ASP A 32 3.36 12.10 -5.64
CA ASP A 32 4.74 11.66 -5.87
C ASP A 32 5.61 11.64 -4.60
N PHE A 33 5.31 12.53 -3.65
CA PHE A 33 6.00 12.58 -2.36
C PHE A 33 5.79 11.29 -1.56
N CYS A 34 4.53 10.84 -1.42
CA CYS A 34 4.20 9.57 -0.75
C CYS A 34 4.82 8.40 -1.51
N ARG A 35 4.76 8.40 -2.84
CA ARG A 35 5.42 7.37 -3.67
C ARG A 35 6.93 7.29 -3.41
N LYS A 36 7.63 8.43 -3.33
CA LYS A 36 9.06 8.48 -3.00
C LYS A 36 9.35 7.98 -1.59
N LYS A 37 8.51 8.33 -0.62
CA LYS A 37 8.66 7.91 0.77
C LYS A 37 8.43 6.42 0.93
N PHE A 38 7.45 5.87 0.21
CA PHE A 38 7.24 4.43 0.08
C PHE A 38 8.45 3.76 -0.57
N LYS A 39 8.97 4.27 -1.69
CA LYS A 39 10.17 3.74 -2.35
C LYS A 39 11.42 3.72 -1.46
N GLN A 40 11.53 4.65 -0.51
CA GLN A 40 12.64 4.66 0.46
C GLN A 40 12.54 3.52 1.47
N ASN A 41 11.32 3.13 1.88
CA ASN A 41 11.11 2.08 2.89
C ASN A 41 9.89 1.18 2.58
N PRO A 42 9.86 0.50 1.42
CA PRO A 42 8.65 -0.17 0.95
C PRO A 42 8.29 -1.37 1.84
N GLY A 43 9.29 -2.07 2.40
CA GLY A 43 9.05 -3.20 3.29
C GLY A 43 8.34 -2.82 4.59
N ARG A 44 8.51 -1.59 5.10
CA ARG A 44 7.85 -1.15 6.33
C ARG A 44 6.38 -0.83 6.10
N TYR A 45 6.08 -0.19 4.97
CA TYR A 45 4.73 0.18 4.56
C TYR A 45 3.93 -1.01 4.01
N ALA A 46 4.58 -1.89 3.23
CA ALA A 46 3.96 -3.08 2.69
C ALA A 46 3.63 -4.13 3.75
N LYS A 47 4.46 -4.25 4.80
CA LYS A 47 4.18 -5.16 5.91
C LYS A 47 2.94 -4.77 6.70
N LEU A 48 2.67 -3.47 6.81
CA LEU A 48 1.47 -2.91 7.46
C LEU A 48 0.19 -3.23 6.68
N ALA A 49 0.25 -3.19 5.35
CA ALA A 49 -0.89 -3.59 4.51
C ALA A 49 -1.14 -5.11 4.60
N ARG A 50 -0.07 -5.92 4.51
CA ARG A 50 -0.15 -7.40 4.58
C ARG A 50 -0.61 -7.93 5.94
N SER A 51 -0.48 -7.15 7.02
CA SER A 51 -0.91 -7.59 8.36
C SER A 51 -2.43 -7.54 8.58
N LEU A 52 -3.21 -6.97 7.65
CA LEU A 52 -4.68 -7.03 7.69
C LEU A 52 -5.26 -8.22 6.91
N ASP A 53 -4.44 -8.94 6.15
CA ASP A 53 -4.83 -10.21 5.54
C ASP A 53 -4.69 -11.31 6.59
N ILE A 54 -5.81 -11.54 7.27
CA ILE A 54 -6.24 -12.78 7.91
C ILE A 54 -5.37 -13.96 7.47
N GLY A 55 -4.49 -14.41 8.37
CA GLY A 55 -3.84 -15.69 8.21
C GLY A 55 -4.91 -16.78 8.08
N PRO A 56 -4.76 -17.76 7.18
CA PRO A 56 -5.53 -19.00 7.27
C PRO A 56 -5.04 -19.76 8.51
N ASP A 57 -5.52 -19.37 9.68
CA ASP A 57 -5.38 -20.12 10.93
C ASP A 57 -6.77 -20.48 11.44
N ILE A 58 -7.44 -21.38 10.73
CA ILE A 58 -8.44 -22.26 11.33
C ILE A 58 -8.06 -23.69 10.91
N SER A 59 -7.18 -24.26 11.75
CA SER A 59 -6.98 -25.67 12.13
C SER A 59 -6.76 -26.74 11.05
N CYS A 60 -5.68 -27.51 11.26
CA CYS A 60 -5.58 -28.94 10.90
C CYS A 60 -6.83 -29.73 11.31
#